data_AF-A0A973HMR2-F1
#
_entry.id   AF-A0A973HMR2-F1
#
_cell.length_a   1.000
_cell.length_b   1.000
_cell.length_c   1.000
_cell.angle_alpha   90.00
_cell.angle_beta   90.00
_cell.angle_gamma   90.00
#
_symmetry.space_group_name_H-M   'P 1'
#
loop_
_entity.id
_entity.type
_entity.pdbx_description
1 polymer ?
#
loop_
_entity_poly.entity_id
_entity_poly.type
_entity_poly.pdbx_seq_one_letter_code
_entity_poly.pdbx_strand_id
1 'polypeptide(L)' 'MGNEERTKTVVVPILPQWMNRTNVVLTYSIPRTRLKKLVDEGILRTKKLGPESRSNLLFKVSDIEDYMNE' A
#
# COMPACT_ATOMS: atom_id res chain seq x y z
N MET A 1 45.09 0.53 -13.60
CA MET A 1 44.09 1.62 -13.49
C MET A 1 42.86 1.13 -14.22
N GLY A 2 41.74 0.92 -13.51
CA GLY A 2 40.52 0.34 -14.07
C GLY A 2 39.57 -0.09 -12.96
N ASN A 3 39.00 0.88 -12.25
CA ASN A 3 37.93 0.61 -11.29
C ASN A 3 36.64 0.47 -12.10
N GLU A 4 36.24 -0.75 -12.39
CA GLU A 4 34.89 -1.07 -12.85
C GLU A 4 33.92 -0.86 -11.69
N GLU A 5 33.40 0.36 -11.57
CA GLU A 5 32.25 0.65 -10.73
C GLU A 5 31.05 -0.14 -11.25
N ARG A 6 30.83 -1.34 -10.69
CA ARG A 6 29.56 -2.08 -10.84
C ARG A 6 28.46 -1.21 -10.24
N THR A 7 27.77 -0.47 -11.10
CA THR A 7 26.53 0.22 -10.78
C THR A 7 25.51 -0.87 -10.43
N LYS A 8 25.40 -1.19 -9.13
CA LYS A 8 24.33 -2.03 -8.62
C LYS A 8 23.04 -1.27 -8.89
N THR A 9 22.29 -1.68 -9.91
CA THR A 9 20.95 -1.17 -10.14
C THR A 9 20.10 -1.57 -8.93
N VAL A 10 19.93 -0.65 -7.98
CA VAL A 10 19.00 -0.82 -6.88
C VAL A 10 17.61 -0.74 -7.49
N VAL A 11 17.01 -1.90 -7.76
CA VAL A 11 15.60 -1.98 -8.11
C VAL A 11 14.82 -1.64 -6.85
N VAL A 12 14.49 -0.35 -6.69
CA VAL A 12 13.53 0.06 -5.68
C VAL A 12 12.19 -0.53 -6.12
N PRO A 13 11.57 -1.44 -5.35
CA PRO A 13 10.26 -1.95 -5.71
C PRO A 13 9.30 -0.76 -5.69
N ILE A 14 8.85 -0.33 -6.87
CA ILE A 14 7.84 0.72 -7.00
C ILE A 14 6.54 0.12 -6.48
N LEU A 15 6.22 0.40 -5.22
CA LEU A 15 4.93 0.02 -4.67
C LEU A 15 3.85 0.81 -5.43
N PRO A 16 2.75 0.16 -5.81
CA PRO A 16 1.63 0.88 -6.42
C PRO A 16 1.10 1.90 -5.42
N GLN A 17 0.74 3.09 -5.89
CA GLN A 17 0.18 4.15 -5.02
C GLN A 17 -1.10 3.70 -4.28
N TRP A 18 -1.83 2.75 -4.87
CA TRP A 18 -3.09 2.23 -4.37
C TRP A 18 -3.06 0.70 -4.36
N MET A 19 -3.49 0.08 -3.26
CA MET A 19 -3.57 -1.38 -3.14
C MET A 19 -4.98 -1.84 -2.81
N ASN A 20 -5.40 -2.98 -3.36
CA ASN A 20 -6.64 -3.62 -2.95
C ASN A 20 -6.51 -4.20 -1.53
N ARG A 21 -7.65 -4.50 -0.90
CA ARG A 21 -7.69 -5.04 0.46
C ARG A 21 -6.81 -6.29 0.66
N THR A 22 -6.81 -7.20 -0.30
CA THR A 22 -6.04 -8.47 -0.19
C THR A 22 -4.55 -8.18 -0.15
N ASN A 23 -4.07 -7.31 -1.04
CA ASN A 23 -2.67 -6.92 -1.08
C ASN A 23 -2.25 -6.18 0.18
N VAL A 24 -3.10 -5.29 0.72
CA VAL A 24 -2.80 -4.61 1.99
C VAL A 24 -2.64 -5.60 3.15
N VAL A 25 -3.54 -6.58 3.25
CA VAL A 25 -3.48 -7.61 4.30
C VAL A 25 -2.21 -8.46 4.15
N LEU A 26 -1.84 -8.83 2.93
CA LEU A 26 -0.65 -9.66 2.68
C LEU A 26 0.66 -8.89 2.88
N THR A 27 0.73 -7.62 2.45
CA THR A 27 1.95 -6.83 2.52
C THR A 27 2.20 -6.27 3.91
N TYR A 28 1.17 -5.74 4.58
CA TYR A 28 1.31 -5.01 5.84
C TYR A 28 0.80 -5.80 7.05
N SER A 29 0.29 -7.02 6.86
CA SER A 29 -0.27 -7.85 7.93
C SER A 29 -1.39 -7.17 8.74
N ILE A 30 -2.08 -6.18 8.16
CA ILE A 30 -3.17 -5.47 8.82
C ILE A 30 -4.49 -6.24 8.63
N PRO A 31 -5.18 -6.67 9.71
CA PRO A 31 -6.44 -7.40 9.58
C PRO A 31 -7.54 -6.58 8.90
N ARG A 32 -8.44 -7.26 8.18
CA ARG A 32 -9.56 -6.60 7.47
C ARG A 32 -10.45 -5.76 8.38
N THR A 33 -10.68 -6.22 9.61
CA THR A 33 -11.46 -5.49 10.61
C THR A 33 -10.78 -4.20 11.03
N ARG A 34 -9.44 -4.22 11.16
CA ARG A 34 -8.64 -3.04 11.46
C ARG A 34 -8.63 -2.07 10.29
N LEU A 35 -8.46 -2.55 9.05
CA LEU A 35 -8.57 -1.70 7.86
C LEU A 35 -9.90 -0.96 7.78
N LYS A 36 -11.01 -1.64 8.10
CA LYS A 36 -12.32 -0.97 8.14
C LYS A 36 -12.33 0.15 9.19
N LYS A 37 -11.87 -0.12 10.41
CA LYS A 37 -11.81 0.89 11.47
C LYS A 37 -10.96 2.10 11.08
N LEU A 38 -9.78 1.87 10.51
CA LEU A 38 -8.89 2.96 10.10
C LEU A 38 -9.50 3.84 8.99
N VAL A 39 -10.35 3.26 8.13
CA VAL A 39 -11.12 4.03 7.15
C VAL A 39 -12.25 4.80 7.82
N ASP A 40 -12.99 4.17 8.74
CA ASP A 40 -14.06 4.83 9.49
C ASP A 40 -13.52 5.99 10.36
N GLU A 41 -12.30 5.85 10.89
CA GLU A 41 -11.56 6.83 11.68
C GLU A 41 -10.96 7.96 10.80
N GLY A 42 -11.01 7.84 9.48
CA GLY A 42 -10.46 8.83 8.54
C GLY A 42 -8.93 8.78 8.38
N ILE A 43 -8.26 7.79 8.98
CA ILE A 43 -6.81 7.58 8.91
C ILE A 43 -6.41 7.09 7.52
N LEU A 44 -7.15 6.13 6.95
CA LEU A 44 -6.87 5.59 5.62
C LEU A 44 -7.83 6.13 4.57
N ARG A 45 -7.29 6.71 3.51
CA ARG A 45 -8.09 7.08 2.33
C ARG A 45 -8.35 5.87 1.45
N THR A 46 -9.58 5.78 0.95
CA THR A 46 -9.99 4.74 0.01
C THR A 46 -10.59 5.30 -1.27
N LYS A 47 -10.45 4.53 -2.36
CA LYS A 47 -11.04 4.80 -3.67
C LYS A 47 -11.76 3.55 -4.16
N LYS A 48 -12.90 3.73 -4.85
CA LYS A 48 -13.57 2.62 -5.55
C LYS A 48 -12.92 2.35 -6.91
N LEU A 49 -12.59 1.10 -7.17
CA LEU A 49 -12.16 0.59 -8.47
C LEU A 49 -13.42 0.16 -9.25
N GLY A 50 -14.08 1.16 -9.85
CA GLY A 50 -15.27 0.98 -10.67
C GLY A 50 -16.60 0.89 -9.90
N PRO A 51 -17.74 0.90 -10.64
CA PRO A 51 -19.07 1.03 -10.06
C PRO A 51 -19.65 -0.28 -9.49
N GLU A 52 -19.13 -1.45 -9.89
CA GLU A 52 -19.88 -2.71 -9.77
C GLU A 52 -19.67 -3.51 -8.48
N SER A 53 -18.84 -3.09 -7.52
CA SER A 53 -18.71 -3.88 -6.28
C SER A 53 -18.22 -3.14 -5.05
N ARG A 54 -18.84 -3.45 -3.89
CA ARG A 54 -18.40 -3.03 -2.55
C ARG A 54 -17.02 -3.58 -2.17
N SER A 55 -16.56 -4.63 -2.86
CA SER A 55 -15.24 -5.25 -2.65
C SER A 55 -14.11 -4.56 -3.43
N ASN A 56 -14.43 -3.64 -4.33
CA ASN A 56 -13.45 -2.94 -5.17
C ASN A 56 -12.88 -1.70 -4.46
N LEU A 57 -12.57 -1.80 -3.17
CA LEU A 57 -11.93 -0.71 -2.45
C LEU A 57 -10.41 -0.83 -2.57
N LEU A 58 -9.81 0.24 -3.07
CA LEU A 58 -8.38 0.50 -3.03
C LEU A 58 -8.06 1.40 -1.85
N PHE A 59 -6.93 1.15 -1.21
CA PHE A 59 -6.40 1.87 -0.07
C PHE A 59 -5.13 2.59 -0.50
N LYS A 60 -4.97 3.85 -0.08
CA LYS A 60 -3.79 4.63 -0.42
C LYS A 60 -2.60 4.11 0.38
N VAL A 61 -1.53 3.74 -0.32
CA VAL A 61 -0.38 3.08 0.29
C VAL A 61 0.38 4.01 1.23
N SER A 62 0.55 5.28 0.86
CA SER A 62 1.20 6.27 1.73
C SER A 62 0.55 6.35 3.11
N ASP A 63 -0.79 6.33 3.18
CA ASP A 63 -1.50 6.44 4.47
C ASP A 63 -1.29 5.20 5.34
N ILE A 64 -1.13 4.03 4.70
CA ILE A 64 -0.81 2.79 5.39
C ILE A 64 0.63 2.84 5.90
N GLU A 65 1.57 3.31 5.09
CA GLU A 65 2.96 3.45 5.48
C GLU A 65 3.12 4.48 6.60
N ASP A 66 2.46 5.63 6.51
CA ASP A 66 2.42 6.65 7.56
C ASP A 66 1.91 6.03 8.87
N TYR A 67 0.80 5.28 8.83
CA TYR A 67 0.26 4.57 9.99
C TYR A 67 1.20 3.51 10.58
N MET A 68 2.01 2.84 9.75
CA MET A 68 2.92 1.78 10.21
C MET A 68 4.24 2.34 10.78
N ASN A 69 4.57 3.59 10.48
CA ASN A 69 5.79 4.27 10.95
C ASN A 69 5.53 5.19 12.16
N GLU A 70 4.28 5.38 12.57
CA GLU A 70 3.86 6.10 13.79
C GLU A 70 3.96 5.20 15.03
#